data_AF-A0A8J3HH76-F1
#
_entry.id   AF-A0A8J3HH76-F1
#
_cell.length_a   1.000
_cell.length_b   1.000
_cell.length_c   1.000
_cell.angle_alpha   90.00
_cell.angle_beta   90.00
_cell.angle_gamma   90.00
#
_symmetry.space_group_name_H-M   'P 1'
#
loop_
_entity.id
_entity.type
_entity.pdbx_description
1 polymer ?
#
loop_
_entity_poly.entity_id
_entity_poly.type
_entity_poly.pdbx_seq_one_letter_code
_entity_poly.pdbx_strand_id
1 'polypeptide(L)'
;MGWGGVEGRVRAAVEAAGYAASEQVVVGLDDGMVTVIGTHAEFGADTVAYTASVSKQVTGACLALLARREALGLDDPLARWLPELPGWADRVTLRHLLLHAGGLPGEEQAWQAMRAAGQVDWTTPGVLAMLGAVTGVDEPGRVHGYCNLGYVCLAEAAARAAGEPLPSYARREVFAPLGMDATVLWAGPDPAPPGAVPLPGRPAPLTLGDGGMWSTVADLLRWNRALAADRLGVAAVLHTPGRLADGTAVPYGMGVGLRTHRGRTLHSHGGAWPGLTAKLVRVPDSGRSLAVLARADGVDRMVALTDTLTDLLLEP
;
A
#
# COMPACT_ATOMS: atom_id res chain seq x y z
N MET A 1 6.70 -14.62 38.67
CA MET A 1 6.18 -15.28 37.46
C MET A 1 5.62 -14.21 36.52
N GLY A 2 6.49 -13.30 36.05
CA GLY A 2 6.08 -12.01 35.50
C GLY A 2 6.15 -11.96 33.98
N TRP A 3 5.23 -11.23 33.34
CA TRP A 3 5.34 -10.70 31.97
C TRP A 3 5.51 -11.70 30.79
N GLY A 4 5.52 -13.01 31.02
CA GLY A 4 5.86 -14.03 30.01
C GLY A 4 4.81 -14.38 28.94
N GLY A 5 3.93 -13.46 28.56
CA GLY A 5 2.91 -13.66 27.50
C GLY A 5 3.26 -13.00 26.16
N VAL A 6 2.45 -13.23 25.12
CA VAL A 6 2.61 -12.62 23.78
C VAL A 6 2.82 -11.10 23.85
N GLU A 7 2.09 -10.41 24.73
CA GLU A 7 2.24 -8.97 24.92
C GLU A 7 3.66 -8.56 25.35
N GLY A 8 4.24 -9.25 26.34
CA GLY A 8 5.59 -8.94 26.82
C GLY A 8 6.65 -9.12 25.72
N ARG A 9 6.48 -10.15 24.88
CA ARG A 9 7.37 -10.42 23.74
C ARG A 9 7.25 -9.37 22.65
N VAL A 10 6.03 -8.91 22.35
CA VAL A 10 5.78 -7.82 21.40
C VAL A 10 6.39 -6.52 21.91
N ARG A 11 6.21 -6.17 23.18
CA ARG A 11 6.82 -4.96 23.77
C ARG A 11 8.35 -5.02 23.71
N ALA A 12 8.95 -6.17 24.04
CA ALA A 12 10.39 -6.38 23.92
C ALA A 12 10.87 -6.27 22.46
N ALA A 13 10.10 -6.77 21.49
CA ALA A 13 10.42 -6.64 20.07
C ALA A 13 10.38 -5.17 19.60
N VAL A 14 9.41 -4.38 20.07
CA VAL A 14 9.33 -2.94 19.79
C VAL A 14 10.55 -2.20 20.36
N GLU A 15 10.91 -2.48 21.61
CA GLU A 15 12.11 -1.89 22.23
C GLU A 15 13.41 -2.32 21.50
N ALA A 16 13.55 -3.60 21.18
CA ALA A 16 14.72 -4.13 20.49
C ALA A 16 14.88 -3.58 19.06
N ALA A 17 13.78 -3.22 18.40
CA ALA A 17 13.78 -2.53 17.11
C ALA A 17 14.18 -1.04 17.22
N GLY A 18 14.42 -0.54 18.43
CA GLY A 18 14.92 0.81 18.69
C GLY A 18 13.83 1.87 18.74
N TYR A 19 12.57 1.51 19.02
CA TYR A 19 11.52 2.49 19.28
C TYR A 19 11.63 3.01 20.71
N ALA A 20 11.61 4.33 20.87
CA ALA A 20 11.64 4.97 22.18
C ALA A 20 10.28 4.83 22.90
N ALA A 21 10.29 4.91 24.22
CA ALA A 21 9.06 4.86 25.04
C ALA A 21 8.07 6.01 24.75
N SER A 22 8.51 7.07 24.06
CA SER A 22 7.65 8.17 23.59
C SER A 22 7.08 7.94 22.19
N GLU A 23 7.60 6.97 21.44
CA GLU A 23 7.14 6.65 20.09
C GLU A 23 5.94 5.69 20.15
N GLN A 24 4.86 6.11 19.49
CA GLN A 24 3.61 5.37 19.53
C GLN A 24 3.59 4.29 18.45
N VAL A 25 3.50 3.03 18.87
CA VAL A 25 3.48 1.86 17.99
C VAL A 25 2.28 1.00 18.37
N VAL A 26 1.52 0.57 17.37
CA VAL A 26 0.48 -0.45 17.53
C VAL A 26 0.80 -1.64 16.65
N VAL A 27 0.82 -2.81 17.27
CA VAL A 27 1.12 -4.10 16.64
C VAL A 27 -0.13 -4.96 16.68
N GLY A 28 -0.56 -5.40 15.52
CA GLY A 28 -1.57 -6.43 15.34
C GLY A 28 -0.93 -7.74 14.91
N LEU A 29 -1.23 -8.82 15.61
CA LEU A 29 -0.87 -10.19 15.26
C LEU A 29 -2.14 -11.00 15.00
N ASP A 30 -2.06 -11.89 14.02
CA ASP A 30 -3.07 -12.90 13.74
C ASP A 30 -2.38 -14.25 13.56
N ASP A 31 -2.41 -15.06 14.62
CA ASP A 31 -1.86 -16.42 14.67
C ASP A 31 -2.96 -17.50 14.61
N GLY A 32 -4.17 -17.10 14.21
CA GLY A 32 -5.42 -17.82 14.44
C GLY A 32 -6.33 -17.09 15.43
N MET A 33 -5.75 -16.29 16.33
CA MET A 33 -6.44 -15.30 17.14
C MET A 33 -5.88 -13.90 16.86
N VAL A 34 -6.75 -12.89 16.85
CA VAL A 34 -6.29 -11.49 16.72
C VAL A 34 -5.89 -10.97 18.08
N THR A 35 -4.66 -10.49 18.17
CA THR A 35 -4.14 -9.74 19.31
C THR A 35 -3.65 -8.39 18.82
N VAL A 36 -4.09 -7.30 19.46
CA VAL A 36 -3.62 -5.94 19.16
C VAL A 36 -3.02 -5.32 20.41
N ILE A 37 -1.80 -4.83 20.29
CA ILE A 37 -0.99 -4.30 21.39
C ILE A 37 -0.50 -2.91 21.01
N GLY A 38 -0.99 -1.89 21.71
CA GLY A 38 -0.49 -0.52 21.62
C GLY A 38 0.57 -0.23 22.69
N THR A 39 1.60 0.54 22.32
CA THR A 39 2.56 1.06 23.31
C THR A 39 1.97 2.21 24.13
N HIS A 40 0.90 2.86 23.65
CA HIS A 40 0.18 3.93 24.33
C HIS A 40 -1.34 3.76 24.21
N ALA A 41 -2.08 4.20 25.23
CA ALA A 41 -3.55 4.10 25.25
C ALA A 41 -4.23 4.90 24.12
N GLU A 42 -3.67 6.06 23.75
CA GLU A 42 -4.21 6.96 22.71
C GLU A 42 -3.91 6.50 21.27
N PHE A 43 -3.05 5.50 21.09
CA PHE A 43 -2.66 4.97 19.78
C PHE A 43 -2.80 3.44 19.79
N GLY A 44 -4.03 2.99 19.56
CA GLY A 44 -4.46 1.62 19.74
C GLY A 44 -5.12 1.02 18.50
N ALA A 45 -5.90 -0.04 18.72
CA ALA A 45 -6.45 -0.88 17.66
C ALA A 45 -7.34 -0.15 16.67
N ASP A 46 -8.08 0.87 17.14
CA ASP A 46 -9.07 1.62 16.37
C ASP A 46 -8.57 3.01 15.93
N THR A 47 -7.30 3.31 16.17
CA THR A 47 -6.73 4.60 15.81
C THR A 47 -6.51 4.68 14.29
N VAL A 48 -7.24 5.59 13.63
CA VAL A 48 -7.13 5.80 12.18
C VAL A 48 -5.86 6.58 11.87
N ALA A 49 -4.98 5.97 11.09
CA ALA A 49 -3.68 6.52 10.72
C ALA A 49 -3.42 6.36 9.21
N TYR A 50 -2.64 7.28 8.65
CA TYR A 50 -2.25 7.22 7.25
C TYR A 50 -1.35 6.02 6.99
N THR A 51 -1.63 5.23 5.97
CA THR A 51 -0.88 3.99 5.71
C THR A 51 0.10 4.12 4.54
N ALA A 52 0.14 5.30 3.91
CA ALA A 52 1.00 5.61 2.78
C ALA A 52 0.96 4.50 1.72
N SER A 53 2.11 3.95 1.33
CA SER A 53 2.21 2.99 0.25
C SER A 53 1.58 1.61 0.48
N VAL A 54 1.10 1.31 1.70
CA VAL A 54 0.25 0.11 1.90
C VAL A 54 -1.01 0.17 1.02
N SER A 55 -1.49 1.38 0.70
CA SER A 55 -2.62 1.66 -0.20
C SER A 55 -2.55 0.90 -1.54
N LYS A 56 -1.33 0.66 -2.05
CA LYS A 56 -1.10 -0.02 -3.34
C LYS A 56 -1.73 -1.40 -3.42
N GLN A 57 -1.78 -2.15 -2.31
CA GLN A 57 -2.46 -3.45 -2.27
C GLN A 57 -3.94 -3.33 -2.60
N VAL A 58 -4.60 -2.30 -2.05
CA VAL A 58 -6.03 -2.05 -2.28
C VAL A 58 -6.26 -1.58 -3.71
N THR A 59 -5.42 -0.67 -4.22
CA THR A 59 -5.47 -0.25 -5.63
C THR A 59 -5.35 -1.44 -6.57
N GLY A 60 -4.36 -2.31 -6.35
CA GLY A 60 -4.19 -3.55 -7.11
C GLY A 60 -5.42 -4.45 -7.05
N ALA A 61 -6.08 -4.55 -5.89
CA ALA A 61 -7.28 -5.37 -5.73
C ALA A 61 -8.48 -4.78 -6.46
N CYS A 62 -8.64 -3.45 -6.46
CA CYS A 62 -9.67 -2.77 -7.25
C CYS A 62 -9.50 -3.08 -8.75
N LEU A 63 -8.27 -2.97 -9.28
CA LEU A 63 -7.98 -3.34 -10.67
C LEU A 63 -8.20 -4.82 -10.95
N ALA A 64 -7.81 -5.71 -10.04
CA ALA A 64 -8.04 -7.15 -10.18
C ALA A 64 -9.54 -7.50 -10.22
N LEU A 65 -10.35 -6.85 -9.39
CA LEU A 65 -11.81 -7.02 -9.39
C LEU A 65 -12.44 -6.53 -10.69
N LEU A 66 -12.01 -5.37 -11.20
CA LEU A 66 -12.46 -4.83 -12.49
C LEU A 66 -12.05 -5.73 -13.65
N ALA A 67 -10.80 -6.23 -13.64
CA ALA A 67 -10.29 -7.13 -14.66
C ALA A 67 -11.05 -8.46 -14.70
N ARG A 68 -11.38 -9.02 -13.53
CA ARG A 68 -12.19 -10.25 -13.44
C ARG A 68 -13.61 -10.05 -13.98
N ARG A 69 -14.15 -8.83 -13.90
CA ARG A 69 -15.46 -8.46 -14.47
C ARG A 69 -15.37 -8.03 -15.94
N GLU A 70 -14.19 -8.15 -16.55
CA GLU A 70 -13.90 -7.71 -17.93
C GLU A 70 -14.17 -6.20 -18.14
N ALA A 71 -14.27 -5.42 -17.06
CA ALA A 71 -14.46 -3.97 -17.12
C ALA A 71 -13.19 -3.24 -17.58
N LEU A 72 -12.02 -3.87 -17.38
CA LEU A 72 -10.74 -3.46 -17.95
C LEU A 72 -9.85 -4.67 -18.25
N GLY A 73 -8.87 -4.52 -19.13
CA GLY A 73 -7.78 -5.46 -19.33
C GLY A 73 -6.53 -4.99 -18.61
N LEU A 74 -5.83 -5.89 -17.91
CA LEU A 74 -4.55 -5.53 -17.27
C LEU A 74 -3.47 -5.20 -18.31
N ASP A 75 -3.59 -5.73 -19.52
CA ASP A 75 -2.69 -5.44 -20.63
C ASP A 75 -3.23 -4.32 -21.54
N ASP A 76 -4.30 -3.64 -21.14
CA ASP A 76 -4.77 -2.45 -21.84
C ASP A 76 -3.67 -1.38 -21.84
N PRO A 77 -3.46 -0.68 -22.98
CA PRO A 77 -2.62 0.51 -23.00
C PRO A 77 -3.24 1.58 -22.10
N LEU A 78 -2.39 2.33 -21.40
CA LEU A 78 -2.82 3.36 -20.47
C LEU A 78 -3.66 4.43 -21.18
N ALA A 79 -3.32 4.76 -22.42
CA ALA A 79 -4.06 5.71 -23.26
C ALA A 79 -5.55 5.35 -23.45
N ARG A 80 -5.93 4.07 -23.30
CA ARG A 80 -7.35 3.68 -23.32
C ARG A 80 -8.14 4.32 -22.18
N TRP A 81 -7.50 4.45 -21.02
CA TRP A 81 -8.11 4.97 -19.80
C TRP A 81 -7.80 6.43 -19.58
N LEU A 82 -6.62 6.89 -20.03
CA LEU A 82 -6.12 8.26 -19.88
C LEU A 82 -5.70 8.82 -21.26
N PRO A 83 -6.65 9.04 -22.20
CA PRO A 83 -6.35 9.51 -23.55
C PRO A 83 -5.76 10.92 -23.60
N GLU A 84 -5.84 11.68 -22.52
CA GLU A 84 -5.21 12.99 -22.38
C GLU A 84 -3.69 12.94 -22.17
N LEU A 85 -3.14 11.77 -21.85
CA LEU A 85 -1.70 11.61 -21.69
C LEU A 85 -0.99 11.57 -23.07
N PRO A 86 0.29 11.98 -23.15
CA PRO A 86 1.03 11.97 -24.41
C PRO A 86 1.20 10.54 -24.97
N GLY A 87 1.56 10.43 -26.25
CA GLY A 87 1.61 9.15 -26.98
C GLY A 87 2.57 8.08 -26.41
N TRP A 88 3.36 8.39 -25.38
CA TRP A 88 4.04 7.35 -24.61
C TRP A 88 3.06 6.41 -23.89
N ALA A 89 1.86 6.88 -23.55
CA ALA A 89 0.82 6.12 -22.86
C ALA A 89 0.26 4.96 -23.71
N ASP A 90 0.47 4.98 -25.03
CA ASP A 90 0.09 3.88 -25.93
C ASP A 90 0.96 2.62 -25.71
N ARG A 91 2.17 2.78 -25.16
CA ARG A 91 3.14 1.69 -24.95
C ARG A 91 3.19 1.19 -23.51
N VAL A 92 2.65 1.96 -22.57
CA VAL A 92 2.59 1.62 -21.15
C VAL A 92 1.28 0.92 -20.87
N THR A 93 1.29 -0.31 -20.34
CA THR A 93 0.06 -1.02 -19.96
C THR A 93 -0.23 -0.86 -18.47
N LEU A 94 -1.47 -1.14 -18.05
CA LEU A 94 -1.80 -1.17 -16.62
C LEU A 94 -0.93 -2.19 -15.85
N ARG A 95 -0.59 -3.33 -16.47
CA ARG A 95 0.32 -4.34 -15.90
C ARG A 95 1.72 -3.79 -15.71
N HIS A 96 2.25 -3.02 -16.67
CA HIS A 96 3.55 -2.37 -16.50
C HIS A 96 3.54 -1.48 -15.25
N LEU A 97 2.49 -0.69 -15.03
CA LEU A 97 2.38 0.16 -13.84
C LEU A 97 2.23 -0.63 -12.54
N LEU A 98 1.40 -1.67 -12.52
CA LEU A 98 1.17 -2.52 -11.35
C LEU A 98 2.47 -3.17 -10.84
N LEU A 99 3.35 -3.54 -11.78
CA LEU A 99 4.64 -4.17 -11.52
C LEU A 99 5.80 -3.19 -11.35
N HIS A 100 5.54 -1.88 -11.28
CA HIS A 100 6.57 -0.83 -11.24
C HIS A 100 7.57 -0.95 -12.40
N ALA A 101 7.08 -1.23 -13.60
CA ALA A 101 7.87 -1.40 -14.83
C ALA A 101 7.37 -0.47 -15.95
N GLY A 102 6.78 0.67 -15.60
CA GLY A 102 6.20 1.62 -16.56
C GLY A 102 7.19 2.55 -17.27
N GLY A 103 8.43 2.64 -16.79
CA GLY A 103 9.43 3.58 -17.32
C GLY A 103 9.17 5.06 -17.01
N LEU A 104 8.16 5.35 -16.17
CA LEU A 104 7.80 6.71 -15.77
C LEU A 104 8.97 7.42 -15.06
N PRO A 105 9.05 8.76 -15.13
CA PRO A 105 10.09 9.51 -14.45
C PRO A 105 10.12 9.22 -12.95
N GLY A 106 11.31 9.30 -12.36
CA GLY A 106 11.47 9.17 -10.93
C GLY A 106 10.73 10.26 -10.17
N GLU A 107 10.14 9.88 -9.05
CA GLU A 107 9.29 10.73 -8.22
C GLU A 107 10.03 11.99 -7.77
N GLU A 108 11.25 11.89 -7.23
CA GLU A 108 11.97 13.11 -6.82
C GLU A 108 12.19 14.08 -7.99
N GLN A 109 12.54 13.59 -9.18
CA GLN A 109 12.73 14.47 -10.35
C GLN A 109 11.40 15.13 -10.77
N ALA A 110 10.32 14.35 -10.83
CA ALA A 110 9.00 14.88 -11.15
C ALA A 110 8.55 15.91 -10.10
N TRP A 111 8.85 15.67 -8.82
CA TRP A 111 8.47 16.55 -7.73
C TRP A 111 9.23 17.88 -7.79
N GLN A 112 10.53 17.82 -8.05
CA GLN A 112 11.36 19.00 -8.22
C GLN A 112 10.93 19.81 -9.45
N ALA A 113 10.58 19.14 -10.55
CA ALA A 113 10.07 19.79 -11.75
C ALA A 113 8.73 20.51 -11.50
N MET A 114 7.77 19.86 -10.83
CA MET A 114 6.50 20.49 -10.45
C MET A 114 6.72 21.73 -9.60
N ARG A 115 7.56 21.63 -8.56
CA ARG A 115 7.91 22.76 -7.69
C ARG A 115 8.56 23.91 -8.46
N ALA A 116 9.51 23.60 -9.35
CA ALA A 116 10.19 24.59 -10.18
C ALA A 116 9.22 25.30 -11.15
N ALA A 117 8.19 24.59 -11.62
CA ALA A 117 7.13 25.13 -12.47
C ALA A 117 6.03 25.89 -11.68
N GLY A 118 6.17 26.02 -10.35
CA GLY A 118 5.15 26.61 -9.48
C GLY A 118 3.89 25.75 -9.31
N GLN A 119 3.91 24.50 -9.78
CA GLN A 119 2.84 23.52 -9.59
C GLN A 119 3.05 22.81 -8.25
N VAL A 120 2.22 23.13 -7.27
CA VAL A 120 2.22 22.50 -5.93
C VAL A 120 0.93 21.73 -5.66
N ASP A 121 0.20 21.39 -6.72
CA ASP A 121 -1.02 20.60 -6.64
C ASP A 121 -0.68 19.10 -6.57
N TRP A 122 -0.63 18.59 -5.34
CA TRP A 122 -0.39 17.18 -5.04
C TRP A 122 -1.69 16.37 -4.93
N THR A 123 -2.71 16.75 -5.70
CA THR A 123 -3.92 15.95 -5.92
C THR A 123 -3.72 15.03 -7.12
N THR A 124 -4.59 14.03 -7.28
CA THR A 124 -4.61 13.19 -8.48
C THR A 124 -4.67 14.03 -9.78
N PRO A 125 -5.56 15.03 -9.95
CA PRO A 125 -5.55 15.92 -11.12
C PRO A 125 -4.22 16.64 -11.35
N GLY A 126 -3.59 17.18 -10.30
CA GLY A 126 -2.33 17.89 -10.43
C GLY A 126 -1.19 17.00 -10.92
N VAL A 127 -1.12 15.76 -10.43
CA VAL A 127 -0.14 14.77 -10.89
C VAL A 127 -0.40 14.34 -12.33
N LEU A 128 -1.66 14.10 -12.72
CA LEU A 128 -2.00 13.74 -14.10
C LEU A 128 -1.69 14.88 -15.08
N ALA A 129 -1.93 16.14 -14.69
CA ALA A 129 -1.58 17.31 -15.49
C ALA A 129 -0.06 17.41 -15.69
N MET A 130 0.74 17.13 -14.66
CA MET A 130 2.19 17.05 -14.78
C MET A 130 2.63 15.94 -15.74
N LEU A 131 2.06 14.74 -15.62
CA LEU A 131 2.33 13.64 -16.55
C LEU A 131 1.93 13.98 -17.99
N GLY A 132 0.91 14.82 -18.17
CA GLY A 132 0.54 15.43 -19.46
C GLY A 132 1.67 16.24 -20.12
N ALA A 133 2.61 16.77 -19.34
CA ALA A 133 3.76 17.53 -19.83
C ALA A 133 5.03 16.67 -20.05
N VAL A 134 5.01 15.38 -19.69
CA VAL A 134 6.15 14.47 -19.86
C VAL A 134 6.28 14.06 -21.32
N THR A 135 7.42 14.39 -21.94
CA THR A 135 7.66 14.17 -23.38
C THR A 135 8.02 12.73 -23.76
N GLY A 136 8.41 11.90 -22.80
CA GLY A 136 8.75 10.51 -23.01
C GLY A 136 9.03 9.76 -21.71
N VAL A 137 9.03 8.43 -21.81
CA VAL A 137 9.29 7.49 -20.70
C VAL A 137 10.33 6.48 -21.15
N ASP A 138 11.00 5.83 -20.21
CA ASP A 138 11.86 4.69 -20.50
C ASP A 138 11.05 3.51 -21.05
N GLU A 139 11.74 2.58 -21.73
CA GLU A 139 11.09 1.42 -22.35
C GLU A 139 10.28 0.60 -21.31
N PRO A 140 8.95 0.49 -21.46
CA PRO A 140 8.12 -0.24 -20.51
C PRO A 140 8.47 -1.72 -20.45
N GLY A 141 8.40 -2.32 -19.27
CA GLY A 141 8.77 -3.71 -19.02
C GLY A 141 10.27 -3.98 -18.96
N ARG A 142 11.13 -2.99 -19.24
CA ARG A 142 12.60 -3.18 -19.25
C ARG A 142 13.23 -3.27 -17.87
N VAL A 143 12.78 -2.43 -16.93
CA VAL A 143 13.36 -2.32 -15.58
C VAL A 143 12.25 -2.26 -14.55
N HIS A 144 12.43 -2.97 -13.43
CA HIS A 144 11.61 -2.78 -12.24
C HIS A 144 12.15 -1.59 -11.43
N GLY A 145 11.38 -0.50 -11.38
CA GLY A 145 11.70 0.73 -10.65
C GLY A 145 10.46 1.28 -9.97
N TYR A 146 10.44 1.23 -8.63
CA TYR A 146 9.31 1.68 -7.82
C TYR A 146 8.87 3.10 -8.18
N CYS A 147 7.59 3.28 -8.53
CA CYS A 147 7.08 4.55 -9.00
C CYS A 147 5.66 4.82 -8.49
N ASN A 148 5.50 5.88 -7.68
CA ASN A 148 4.20 6.31 -7.17
C ASN A 148 3.29 6.86 -8.28
N LEU A 149 3.85 7.62 -9.24
CA LEU A 149 3.11 8.19 -10.36
C LEU A 149 2.32 7.13 -11.16
N GLY A 150 2.90 5.94 -11.32
CA GLY A 150 2.21 4.83 -11.98
C GLY A 150 0.96 4.39 -11.23
N TYR A 151 1.02 4.36 -9.89
CA TYR A 151 -0.14 4.01 -9.08
C TYR A 151 -1.21 5.11 -9.05
N VAL A 152 -0.85 6.38 -9.23
CA VAL A 152 -1.82 7.47 -9.44
C VAL A 152 -2.59 7.27 -10.74
N CYS A 153 -1.90 6.94 -11.83
CA CYS A 153 -2.54 6.58 -13.10
C CYS A 153 -3.46 5.37 -12.96
N LEU A 154 -3.03 4.35 -12.22
CA LEU A 154 -3.83 3.15 -11.95
C LEU A 154 -5.12 3.46 -11.18
N ALA A 155 -5.07 4.37 -10.21
CA ALA A 155 -6.25 4.80 -9.46
C ALA A 155 -7.27 5.50 -10.36
N GLU A 156 -6.82 6.40 -11.23
CA GLU A 156 -7.69 7.09 -12.18
C GLU A 156 -8.27 6.12 -13.22
N ALA A 157 -7.45 5.20 -13.76
CA ALA A 157 -7.93 4.18 -14.68
C ALA A 157 -9.00 3.27 -14.03
N ALA A 158 -8.81 2.88 -12.78
CA ALA A 158 -9.79 2.10 -12.02
C ALA A 158 -11.09 2.88 -11.81
N ALA A 159 -11.03 4.17 -11.47
CA ALA A 159 -12.21 5.02 -11.31
C ALA A 159 -13.01 5.13 -12.63
N ARG A 160 -12.32 5.37 -13.75
CA ARG A 160 -12.94 5.44 -15.08
C ARG A 160 -13.58 4.13 -15.50
N ALA A 161 -12.89 3.00 -15.28
CA ALA A 161 -13.43 1.68 -15.58
C ALA A 161 -14.62 1.30 -14.69
N ALA A 162 -14.62 1.73 -13.42
CA ALA A 162 -15.73 1.53 -12.50
C ALA A 162 -16.93 2.45 -12.79
N GLY A 163 -16.71 3.57 -13.48
CA GLY A 163 -17.72 4.61 -13.70
C GLY A 163 -18.04 5.45 -12.45
N GLU A 164 -17.16 5.42 -11.44
CA GLU A 164 -17.35 6.17 -10.19
C GLU A 164 -16.00 6.47 -9.50
N PRO A 165 -15.95 7.39 -8.52
CA PRO A 165 -14.72 7.67 -7.78
C PRO A 165 -14.15 6.44 -7.08
N LEU A 166 -12.81 6.28 -7.14
CA LEU A 166 -12.11 5.15 -6.49
C LEU A 166 -12.45 4.97 -5.00
N PRO A 167 -12.60 6.02 -4.17
CA PRO A 167 -13.03 5.85 -2.78
C PRO A 167 -14.38 5.15 -2.63
N SER A 168 -15.36 5.49 -3.49
CA SER A 168 -16.68 4.88 -3.51
C SER A 168 -16.60 3.41 -3.96
N TYR A 169 -15.86 3.15 -5.04
CA TYR A 169 -15.64 1.79 -5.55
C TYR A 169 -14.96 0.90 -4.50
N ALA A 170 -13.85 1.36 -3.91
CA ALA A 170 -13.14 0.64 -2.87
C ALA A 170 -14.01 0.40 -1.64
N ARG A 171 -14.82 1.39 -1.22
CA ARG A 171 -15.76 1.19 -0.12
C ARG A 171 -16.78 0.08 -0.42
N ARG A 172 -17.39 0.10 -1.61
CA ARG A 172 -18.44 -0.87 -1.99
C ARG A 172 -17.90 -2.28 -2.21
N GLU A 173 -16.78 -2.40 -2.91
CA GLU A 173 -16.29 -3.68 -3.42
C GLU A 173 -15.22 -4.33 -2.53
N VAL A 174 -14.56 -3.53 -1.68
CA VAL A 174 -13.44 -3.98 -0.85
C VAL A 174 -13.74 -3.78 0.63
N PHE A 175 -13.88 -2.53 1.10
CA PHE A 175 -13.89 -2.26 2.54
C PHE A 175 -15.17 -2.74 3.23
N ALA A 176 -16.35 -2.42 2.71
CA ALA A 176 -17.61 -2.83 3.34
C ALA A 176 -17.80 -4.37 3.35
N PRO A 177 -17.55 -5.11 2.26
CA PRO A 177 -17.63 -6.58 2.28
C PRO A 177 -16.66 -7.26 3.25
N LEU A 178 -15.55 -6.60 3.58
CA LEU A 178 -14.54 -7.10 4.51
C LEU A 178 -14.71 -6.59 5.95
N GLY A 179 -15.70 -5.73 6.20
CA GLY A 179 -15.92 -5.10 7.51
C GLY A 179 -14.79 -4.15 7.92
N MET A 180 -14.14 -3.52 6.94
CA MET A 180 -13.09 -2.52 7.15
C MET A 180 -13.71 -1.12 7.28
N ASP A 181 -14.53 -0.93 8.31
CA ASP A 181 -15.43 0.22 8.41
C ASP A 181 -14.71 1.54 8.66
N ALA A 182 -13.52 1.52 9.25
CA ALA A 182 -12.72 2.70 9.53
C ALA A 182 -11.75 3.05 8.37
N THR A 183 -11.62 2.16 7.39
CA THR A 183 -10.72 2.35 6.25
C THR A 183 -11.34 3.22 5.18
N VAL A 184 -10.59 4.22 4.74
CA VAL A 184 -10.99 5.14 3.67
C VAL A 184 -9.83 5.45 2.73
N LEU A 185 -10.14 5.65 1.45
CA LEU A 185 -9.28 6.37 0.52
C LEU A 185 -9.69 7.85 0.56
N TRP A 186 -8.78 8.73 0.92
CA TRP A 186 -9.06 10.15 1.17
C TRP A 186 -8.35 11.04 0.15
N ALA A 187 -9.15 11.78 -0.63
CA ALA A 187 -8.67 12.70 -1.67
C ALA A 187 -8.88 14.18 -1.30
N GLY A 188 -9.18 14.47 -0.03
CA GLY A 188 -9.40 15.83 0.46
C GLY A 188 -10.87 16.29 0.42
N PRO A 189 -11.13 17.61 0.52
CA PRO A 189 -10.14 18.69 0.43
C PRO A 189 -9.28 18.86 1.69
N ASP A 190 -9.72 18.36 2.84
CA ASP A 190 -8.94 18.45 4.07
C ASP A 190 -7.69 17.55 4.02
N PRO A 191 -6.60 17.90 4.72
CA PRO A 191 -5.36 17.09 4.76
C PRO A 191 -5.51 15.64 5.25
N ALA A 192 -6.58 15.34 5.97
CA ALA A 192 -6.86 14.05 6.59
C ALA A 192 -8.37 13.85 6.77
N PRO A 193 -8.86 12.60 6.82
CA PRO A 193 -10.25 12.32 7.16
C PRO A 193 -10.55 12.69 8.62
N PRO A 194 -11.81 13.00 8.96
CA PRO A 194 -12.22 13.29 10.33
C PRO A 194 -11.85 12.17 11.31
N GLY A 195 -11.30 12.54 12.47
CA GLY A 195 -10.95 11.60 13.54
C GLY A 195 -9.63 10.84 13.34
N ALA A 196 -8.91 11.06 12.23
CA ALA A 196 -7.58 10.49 12.05
C ALA A 196 -6.52 11.17 12.91
N VAL A 197 -5.46 10.42 13.26
CA VAL A 197 -4.33 11.01 13.99
C VAL A 197 -3.63 12.07 13.14
N PRO A 198 -3.15 13.16 13.78
CA PRO A 198 -2.43 14.19 13.07
C PRO A 198 -1.09 13.66 12.54
N LEU A 199 -0.81 14.00 11.28
CA LEU A 199 0.47 13.71 10.66
C LEU A 199 1.55 14.67 11.17
N PRO A 200 2.69 14.16 11.65
CA PRO A 200 3.82 15.01 11.98
C PRO A 200 4.48 15.55 10.70
N GLY A 201 5.04 16.76 10.77
CA GLY A 201 5.71 17.38 9.64
C GLY A 201 4.73 17.98 8.63
N ARG A 202 4.51 17.31 7.50
CA ARG A 202 3.71 17.82 6.38
C ARG A 202 2.45 16.98 6.11
N PRO A 203 1.36 17.60 5.58
CA PRO A 203 0.18 16.90 5.11
C PRO A 203 0.50 15.74 4.17
N ALA A 204 -0.27 14.65 4.23
CA ALA A 204 -0.23 13.63 3.18
C ALA A 204 -0.64 14.24 1.82
N PRO A 205 -0.13 13.70 0.70
CA PRO A 205 -0.65 14.06 -0.62
C PRO A 205 -2.13 13.70 -0.70
N LEU A 206 -2.86 14.43 -1.55
CA LEU A 206 -4.25 14.13 -1.87
C LEU A 206 -4.35 13.28 -3.15
N THR A 207 -3.26 12.61 -3.52
CA THR A 207 -3.24 11.56 -4.55
C THR A 207 -3.87 10.28 -4.02
N LEU A 208 -4.49 9.54 -4.93
CA LEU A 208 -4.96 8.19 -4.67
C LEU A 208 -4.12 7.17 -5.44
N GLY A 209 -4.17 5.92 -5.00
CA GLY A 209 -3.56 4.80 -5.70
C GLY A 209 -2.21 4.43 -5.13
N ASP A 210 -1.30 5.40 -5.10
CA ASP A 210 0.04 5.28 -4.54
C ASP A 210 0.03 5.39 -3.01
N GLY A 211 -0.87 6.23 -2.50
CA GLY A 211 -1.18 6.47 -1.10
C GLY A 211 -2.68 6.74 -0.93
N GLY A 212 -3.01 7.70 -0.06
CA GLY A 212 -4.38 8.13 0.18
C GLY A 212 -5.19 7.23 1.14
N MET A 213 -4.72 6.03 1.49
CA MET A 213 -5.43 5.17 2.44
C MET A 213 -5.14 5.51 3.91
N TRP A 214 -6.21 5.70 4.66
CA TRP A 214 -6.21 5.80 6.11
C TRP A 214 -6.93 4.59 6.69
N SER A 215 -6.36 3.97 7.72
CA SER A 215 -6.86 2.70 8.25
C SER A 215 -6.48 2.54 9.72
N THR A 216 -7.04 1.52 10.36
CA THR A 216 -6.67 1.05 11.70
C THR A 216 -5.92 -0.28 11.61
N VAL A 217 -5.21 -0.68 12.66
CA VAL A 217 -4.59 -2.02 12.70
C VAL A 217 -5.65 -3.12 12.63
N ALA A 218 -6.80 -2.94 13.28
CA ALA A 218 -7.89 -3.91 13.23
C ALA A 218 -8.38 -4.17 11.79
N ASP A 219 -8.60 -3.11 11.00
CA ASP A 219 -9.00 -3.23 9.59
C ASP A 219 -7.90 -3.85 8.73
N LEU A 220 -6.64 -3.50 8.98
CA LEU A 220 -5.51 -4.09 8.27
C LEU A 220 -5.34 -5.59 8.53
N LEU A 221 -5.69 -6.08 9.72
CA LEU A 221 -5.76 -7.51 10.00
C LEU A 221 -6.95 -8.17 9.28
N ARG A 222 -8.11 -7.50 9.16
CA ARG A 222 -9.24 -7.97 8.35
C ARG A 222 -8.85 -8.10 6.87
N TRP A 223 -8.11 -7.12 6.33
CA TRP A 223 -7.53 -7.19 4.99
C TRP A 223 -6.62 -8.41 4.82
N ASN A 224 -5.70 -8.64 5.76
CA ASN A 224 -4.81 -9.79 5.67
C ASN A 224 -5.56 -11.13 5.69
N ARG A 225 -6.54 -11.27 6.60
CA ARG A 225 -7.42 -12.46 6.66
C ARG A 225 -8.21 -12.66 5.37
N ALA A 226 -8.74 -11.58 4.80
CA ALA A 226 -9.49 -11.64 3.56
C ALA A 226 -8.66 -12.15 2.39
N LEU A 227 -7.41 -11.69 2.29
CA LEU A 227 -6.49 -12.17 1.25
C LEU A 227 -6.02 -13.61 1.48
N ALA A 228 -5.84 -14.04 2.74
CA ALA A 228 -5.50 -15.42 3.06
C ALA A 228 -6.64 -16.40 2.72
N ALA A 229 -7.88 -16.00 2.98
CA ALA A 229 -9.07 -16.78 2.67
C ALA A 229 -9.65 -16.53 1.27
N ASP A 230 -8.94 -15.78 0.42
CA ASP A 230 -9.36 -15.33 -0.90
C ASP A 230 -10.82 -14.83 -0.98
N ARG A 231 -11.27 -14.07 0.02
CA ARG A 231 -12.68 -13.65 0.14
C ARG A 231 -13.15 -12.80 -1.03
N LEU A 232 -12.23 -12.07 -1.65
CA LEU A 232 -12.51 -11.26 -2.83
C LEU A 232 -12.33 -12.03 -4.14
N GLY A 233 -11.78 -13.26 -4.13
CA GLY A 233 -11.49 -14.09 -5.30
C GLY A 233 -10.41 -13.52 -6.24
N VAL A 234 -9.47 -12.75 -5.69
CA VAL A 234 -8.40 -12.06 -6.43
C VAL A 234 -7.01 -12.27 -5.81
N ALA A 235 -6.89 -13.06 -4.75
CA ALA A 235 -5.63 -13.31 -4.05
C ALA A 235 -4.57 -13.88 -5.01
N ALA A 236 -4.93 -14.87 -5.83
CA ALA A 236 -4.01 -15.50 -6.77
C ALA A 236 -3.38 -14.48 -7.74
N VAL A 237 -4.20 -13.60 -8.34
CA VAL A 237 -3.70 -12.59 -9.29
C VAL A 237 -2.91 -11.49 -8.58
N LEU A 238 -3.32 -11.09 -7.37
CA LEU A 238 -2.62 -10.08 -6.57
C LEU A 238 -1.21 -10.52 -6.19
N HIS A 239 -1.04 -11.81 -5.85
CA HIS A 239 0.20 -12.35 -5.30
C HIS A 239 1.10 -12.98 -6.35
N THR A 240 0.64 -13.11 -7.59
CA THR A 240 1.46 -13.63 -8.69
C THR A 240 2.63 -12.67 -8.94
N PRO A 241 3.89 -13.11 -8.76
CA PRO A 241 5.04 -12.26 -9.07
C PRO A 241 5.09 -11.94 -10.56
N GLY A 242 5.38 -10.68 -10.86
CA GLY A 242 5.52 -10.19 -12.22
C GLY A 242 6.77 -10.71 -12.91
N ARG A 243 6.83 -10.47 -14.23
CA ARG A 243 8.03 -10.66 -15.04
C ARG A 243 8.28 -9.42 -15.88
N LEU A 244 9.56 -9.08 -16.05
CA LEU A 244 10.02 -8.11 -17.03
C LEU A 244 9.89 -8.68 -18.45
N ALA A 245 10.07 -7.82 -19.45
CA ALA A 245 9.94 -8.19 -20.86
C ALA A 245 10.94 -9.30 -21.28
N ASP A 246 12.09 -9.39 -20.63
CA ASP A 246 13.11 -10.42 -20.85
C ASP A 246 12.84 -11.73 -20.07
N GLY A 247 11.74 -11.80 -19.32
CA GLY A 247 11.37 -12.95 -18.50
C GLY A 247 11.91 -12.94 -17.08
N THR A 248 12.73 -11.95 -16.71
CA THR A 248 13.27 -11.79 -15.35
C THR A 248 12.13 -11.68 -14.34
N ALA A 249 12.14 -12.54 -13.32
CA ALA A 249 11.14 -12.53 -12.27
C ALA A 249 11.32 -11.31 -11.36
N VAL A 250 10.20 -10.65 -11.03
CA VAL A 250 10.16 -9.52 -10.11
C VAL A 250 9.53 -10.00 -8.80
N PRO A 251 10.15 -9.75 -7.63
CA PRO A 251 9.59 -10.12 -6.33
C PRO A 251 8.44 -9.18 -5.90
N TYR A 252 7.52 -8.89 -6.83
CA TYR A 252 6.41 -7.96 -6.66
C TYR A 252 5.24 -8.37 -7.55
N GLY A 253 4.03 -8.37 -6.97
CA GLY A 253 2.76 -8.58 -7.65
C GLY A 253 1.98 -7.26 -7.78
N MET A 254 0.67 -7.31 -7.63
CA MET A 254 -0.18 -6.11 -7.70
C MET A 254 -0.22 -5.41 -6.34
N GLY A 255 0.76 -4.56 -6.08
CA GLY A 255 0.86 -3.82 -4.82
C GLY A 255 1.40 -4.66 -3.66
N VAL A 256 1.86 -5.89 -3.92
CA VAL A 256 2.31 -6.85 -2.91
C VAL A 256 3.76 -7.25 -3.20
N GLY A 257 4.66 -6.98 -2.27
CA GLY A 257 6.04 -7.49 -2.33
C GLY A 257 6.12 -8.94 -1.86
N LEU A 258 6.94 -9.74 -2.55
CA LEU A 258 7.25 -11.11 -2.19
C LEU A 258 8.68 -11.15 -1.65
N ARG A 259 8.86 -11.65 -0.43
CA ARG A 259 10.20 -11.82 0.16
C ARG A 259 10.32 -13.18 0.82
N THR A 260 11.56 -13.64 1.00
CA THR A 260 11.83 -14.87 1.75
C THR A 260 12.35 -14.52 3.13
N HIS A 261 11.80 -15.15 4.16
CA HIS A 261 12.26 -15.02 5.55
C HIS A 261 12.29 -16.41 6.19
N ARG A 262 13.46 -16.80 6.72
CA ARG A 262 13.68 -18.14 7.32
C ARG A 262 13.18 -19.30 6.43
N GLY A 263 13.40 -19.19 5.12
CA GLY A 263 13.00 -20.22 4.13
C GLY A 263 11.51 -20.21 3.76
N ARG A 264 10.72 -19.25 4.25
CA ARG A 264 9.28 -19.12 3.98
C ARG A 264 9.02 -17.89 3.10
N THR A 265 8.10 -18.01 2.16
CA THR A 265 7.62 -16.87 1.37
C THR A 265 6.71 -16.00 2.25
N LEU A 266 6.92 -14.70 2.20
CA LEU A 266 6.10 -13.69 2.84
C LEU A 266 5.53 -12.75 1.79
N HIS A 267 4.24 -12.43 1.93
CA HIS A 267 3.62 -11.33 1.21
C HIS A 267 3.64 -10.09 2.10
N SER A 268 4.21 -8.99 1.63
CA SER A 268 4.38 -7.80 2.44
C SER A 268 4.29 -6.51 1.65
N HIS A 269 3.90 -5.43 2.32
CA HIS A 269 4.08 -4.10 1.78
C HIS A 269 4.26 -3.11 2.93
N GLY A 270 5.18 -2.15 2.75
CA GLY A 270 5.40 -1.06 3.69
C GLY A 270 4.77 0.23 3.23
N GLY A 271 4.59 1.16 4.16
CA GLY A 271 4.25 2.54 3.91
C GLY A 271 5.12 3.42 4.78
N ALA A 272 5.57 4.54 4.22
CA ALA A 272 6.31 5.55 4.96
C ALA A 272 5.82 6.95 4.54
N TRP A 273 5.61 7.78 5.54
CA TRP A 273 5.37 9.20 5.45
C TRP A 273 6.14 9.87 6.61
N PRO A 274 6.54 11.15 6.55
CA PRO A 274 7.21 11.80 7.68
C PRO A 274 6.51 11.53 9.01
N GLY A 275 7.27 10.98 9.95
CA GLY A 275 6.88 10.53 11.29
C GLY A 275 5.75 9.50 11.34
N LEU A 276 5.51 8.75 10.26
CA LEU A 276 4.56 7.64 10.24
C LEU A 276 5.03 6.49 9.34
N THR A 277 5.15 5.30 9.90
CA THR A 277 5.42 4.07 9.16
C THR A 277 4.32 3.03 9.35
N ALA A 278 4.08 2.25 8.30
CA ALA A 278 3.09 1.18 8.28
C ALA A 278 3.70 -0.07 7.63
N LYS A 279 3.29 -1.25 8.07
CA LYS A 279 3.72 -2.51 7.47
C LYS A 279 2.65 -3.59 7.59
N LEU A 280 2.41 -4.29 6.50
CA LEU A 280 1.67 -5.54 6.46
C LEU A 280 2.60 -6.68 6.12
N VAL A 281 2.44 -7.82 6.80
CA VAL A 281 3.11 -9.08 6.46
C VAL A 281 2.11 -10.21 6.59
N ARG A 282 2.10 -11.12 5.62
CA ARG A 282 1.36 -12.39 5.69
C ARG A 282 2.30 -13.55 5.36
N VAL A 283 2.07 -14.65 6.06
CA VAL A 283 2.72 -15.94 5.86
C VAL A 283 1.70 -16.84 5.14
N PRO A 284 1.75 -16.97 3.80
CA PRO A 284 0.64 -17.53 3.02
C PRO A 284 0.28 -18.99 3.36
N ASP A 285 1.28 -19.80 3.69
CA ASP A 285 1.10 -21.24 3.96
C ASP A 285 0.51 -21.56 5.34
N SER A 286 0.55 -20.62 6.29
CA SER A 286 -0.08 -20.76 7.61
C SER A 286 -1.30 -19.87 7.80
N GLY A 287 -1.54 -18.91 6.91
CA GLY A 287 -2.57 -17.88 7.07
C GLY A 287 -2.27 -16.86 8.17
N ARG A 288 -1.13 -17.00 8.88
CA ARG A 288 -0.72 -16.09 9.94
C ARG A 288 -0.29 -14.75 9.36
N SER A 289 -0.53 -13.66 10.08
CA SER A 289 -0.23 -12.32 9.58
C SER A 289 0.00 -11.30 10.69
N LEU A 290 0.53 -10.14 10.30
CA LEU A 290 0.66 -8.98 11.16
C LEU A 290 0.39 -7.68 10.41
N ALA A 291 0.04 -6.67 11.19
CA ALA A 291 -0.06 -5.29 10.77
C ALA A 291 0.57 -4.40 11.84
N VAL A 292 1.44 -3.47 11.45
CA VAL A 292 2.06 -2.53 12.37
C VAL A 292 1.85 -1.12 11.85
N LEU A 293 1.44 -0.22 12.74
CA LEU A 293 1.45 1.23 12.52
C LEU A 293 2.33 1.86 13.60
N ALA A 294 3.17 2.81 13.22
CA ALA A 294 4.04 3.53 14.13
C ALA A 294 4.03 5.02 13.78
N ARG A 295 3.85 5.89 14.79
CA ARG A 295 4.08 7.33 14.68
C ARG A 295 5.55 7.64 14.90
N ALA A 296 6.38 7.13 13.99
CA ALA A 296 7.82 7.22 14.02
C ALA A 296 8.40 6.96 12.62
N ASP A 297 9.51 7.63 12.34
CA ASP A 297 10.32 7.39 11.13
C ASP A 297 11.14 6.10 11.25
N GLY A 298 11.78 5.68 10.15
CA GLY A 298 12.73 4.56 10.15
C GLY A 298 12.13 3.28 9.60
N VAL A 299 12.21 3.12 8.28
CA VAL A 299 11.81 1.90 7.57
C VAL A 299 12.62 0.70 8.05
N ASP A 300 13.91 0.88 8.35
CA ASP A 300 14.77 -0.22 8.83
C ASP A 300 14.33 -0.74 10.21
N ARG A 301 13.92 0.17 11.12
CA ARG A 301 13.34 -0.20 12.42
C ARG A 301 12.03 -0.97 12.24
N MET A 302 11.17 -0.51 11.32
CA MET A 302 9.92 -1.21 10.98
C MET A 302 10.17 -2.60 10.39
N VAL A 303 11.20 -2.75 9.56
CA VAL A 303 11.62 -4.07 9.02
C VAL A 303 12.13 -4.96 10.15
N ALA A 304 13.05 -4.49 10.99
CA ALA A 304 13.58 -5.25 12.12
C ALA A 304 12.47 -5.71 13.09
N LEU A 305 11.54 -4.81 13.41
CA LEU A 305 10.37 -5.14 14.22
C LEU A 305 9.53 -6.23 13.55
N THR A 306 9.14 -6.03 12.29
CA THR A 306 8.25 -6.99 11.62
C THR A 306 8.91 -8.33 11.33
N ASP A 307 10.22 -8.41 11.17
CA ASP A 307 10.95 -9.68 11.08
C ASP A 307 10.96 -10.41 12.42
N THR A 308 11.21 -9.69 13.52
CA THR A 308 11.13 -10.26 14.88
C THR A 308 9.73 -10.77 15.18
N LEU A 309 8.69 -9.99 14.86
CA LEU A 309 7.30 -10.40 15.04
C LEU A 309 6.90 -11.56 14.14
N THR A 310 7.44 -11.62 12.91
CA THR A 310 7.22 -12.77 12.03
C THR A 310 7.85 -14.03 12.61
N ASP A 311 9.00 -13.93 13.27
CA ASP A 311 9.59 -15.07 13.97
C ASP A 311 8.67 -15.58 15.08
N LEU A 312 8.04 -14.69 15.85
CA LEU A 312 7.02 -15.07 16.84
C LEU A 312 5.85 -15.83 16.19
N LEU A 313 5.39 -15.37 15.02
CA LEU A 313 4.32 -16.03 14.26
C LEU A 313 4.75 -17.35 13.63
N LEU A 314 6.04 -17.61 13.47
CA LEU A 314 6.55 -18.86 12.88
C LEU A 314 6.88 -19.91 13.94
N GLU A 315 6.77 -19.57 15.22
CA GLU A 315 6.96 -20.53 16.30
C GLU A 315 5.88 -21.64 16.26
N PRO A 316 6.25 -22.86 16.68
CA PRO A 316 5.34 -24.01 16.71
C PRO A 316 4.11 -23.80 17.59
#